data_AF-D4M0M1-F1
#
_entry.id   AF-D4M0M1-F1
#
_cell.length_a   1.000
_cell.length_b   1.000
_cell.length_c   1.000
_cell.angle_alpha   90.00
_cell.angle_beta   90.00
_cell.angle_gamma   90.00
#
_symmetry.space_group_name_H-M   'P 1'
#
loop_
_entity.id
_entity.type
_entity.pdbx_description
1 polymer ?
#
loop_
_entity_poly.entity_id
_entity_poly.type
_entity_poly.pdbx_seq_one_letter_code
_entity_poly.pdbx_strand_id
1 'polypeptide(L)'
;MLLKNVVADKEEKVARELLACGSYKYLKTSVKANAFKFDLSDTGGNLKLFMSVLDKLGVKLDGDQLYEEYQKIYEETVSKNEMYEMEQEKQWNKGRGR
;
A
#
# COMPACT_ATOMS: atom_id res chain seq x y z
N MET A 1 29.07 -4.08 -10.43
CA MET A 1 28.04 -4.32 -9.39
C MET A 1 27.44 -2.96 -9.05
N LEU A 2 26.14 -2.71 -9.24
CA LEU A 2 25.33 -1.63 -8.60
C LEU A 2 24.00 -1.39 -9.35
N LEU A 3 23.19 -2.44 -9.51
CA LEU A 3 21.80 -2.30 -10.01
C LEU A 3 20.78 -3.02 -9.12
N LYS A 4 21.16 -3.40 -7.90
CA LYS A 4 20.28 -4.06 -6.92
C LYS A 4 19.61 -3.10 -5.93
N ASN A 5 19.97 -1.82 -5.89
CA ASN A 5 19.61 -0.94 -4.77
C ASN A 5 18.30 -0.14 -4.91
N VAL A 6 17.74 0.07 -6.10
CA VAL A 6 16.55 0.94 -6.23
C VAL A 6 15.26 0.25 -5.72
N VAL A 7 15.09 -1.05 -6.00
CA VAL A 7 13.93 -1.81 -5.51
C VAL A 7 14.04 -2.10 -4.01
N ALA A 8 15.25 -2.39 -3.54
CA ALA A 8 15.52 -2.60 -2.12
C ALA A 8 15.18 -1.37 -1.28
N ASP A 9 15.43 -0.16 -1.80
CA ASP A 9 15.15 1.11 -1.12
C ASP A 9 13.66 1.29 -0.85
N LYS A 10 12.79 1.00 -1.84
CA LYS A 10 11.32 1.13 -1.66
C LYS A 10 10.80 0.16 -0.61
N GLU A 11 11.15 -1.12 -0.71
CA GLU A 11 10.74 -2.15 0.26
C GLU A 11 11.23 -1.82 1.68
N GLU A 12 12.48 -1.38 1.80
CA GLU A 12 13.05 -1.03 3.10
C GLU A 12 12.40 0.22 3.68
N LYS A 13 12.10 1.22 2.86
CA LYS A 13 11.35 2.41 3.28
C LYS A 13 9.97 2.04 3.82
N VAL A 14 9.23 1.20 3.10
CA VAL A 14 7.90 0.73 3.53
C VAL A 14 8.01 -0.06 4.85
N ALA A 15 8.98 -0.98 4.96
CA ALA A 15 9.19 -1.74 6.18
C ALA A 15 9.52 -0.83 7.38
N ARG A 16 10.36 0.20 7.19
CA ARG A 16 10.68 1.19 8.24
C ARG A 16 9.45 2.01 8.65
N GLU A 17 8.64 2.46 7.70
CA GLU A 17 7.40 3.20 8.00
C GLU A 17 6.42 2.33 8.81
N LEU A 18 6.23 1.06 8.43
CA LEU A 18 5.38 0.13 9.17
C LEU A 18 5.93 -0.15 10.57
N LEU A 19 7.24 -0.40 10.71
CA LEU A 19 7.90 -0.60 12.01
C LEU A 19 7.75 0.60 12.94
N ALA A 20 7.83 1.81 12.39
CA ALA A 20 7.63 3.05 13.15
C ALA A 20 6.20 3.21 13.67
N CYS A 21 5.20 2.67 12.97
CA CYS A 21 3.82 2.62 13.44
C CYS A 21 3.56 1.53 14.49
N GLY A 22 4.43 0.51 14.55
CA GLY A 22 4.36 -0.60 15.50
C GLY A 22 4.27 -1.97 14.83
N SER A 23 3.89 -2.98 15.61
CA SER A 23 3.84 -4.37 15.15
C SER A 23 2.79 -4.58 14.05
N TYR A 24 3.22 -5.09 12.90
CA TYR A 24 2.42 -5.25 11.67
C TYR A 24 1.03 -5.86 11.89
N LYS A 25 0.94 -6.89 12.74
CA LYS A 25 -0.31 -7.60 13.07
C LYS A 25 -1.39 -6.69 13.65
N TYR A 26 -1.02 -5.63 14.36
CA TYR A 26 -1.93 -4.72 15.03
C TYR A 26 -2.15 -3.41 14.26
N LEU A 27 -1.47 -3.23 13.12
CA LEU A 27 -1.67 -2.05 12.29
C LEU A 27 -3.01 -2.11 11.58
N LYS A 28 -3.71 -0.98 11.56
CA LYS A 28 -4.93 -0.81 10.76
C LYS A 28 -4.61 -0.94 9.27
N THR A 29 -5.54 -1.50 8.50
CA THR A 29 -5.44 -1.62 7.04
C THR A 29 -5.15 -0.27 6.38
N SER A 30 -5.75 0.80 6.87
CA SER A 30 -5.52 2.15 6.36
C SER A 30 -4.08 2.65 6.54
N VAL A 31 -3.40 2.26 7.62
CA VAL A 31 -1.98 2.56 7.87
C VAL A 31 -1.10 1.73 6.94
N LYS A 32 -1.42 0.44 6.79
CA LYS A 32 -0.73 -0.46 5.86
C LYS A 32 -0.82 0.06 4.42
N ALA A 33 -2.01 0.41 3.95
CA ALA A 33 -2.25 0.99 2.64
C ALA A 33 -1.46 2.28 2.41
N ASN A 34 -1.40 3.15 3.43
CA ASN A 34 -0.64 4.40 3.33
C ASN A 34 0.88 4.19 3.29
N ALA A 35 1.40 3.13 3.90
CA ALA A 35 2.82 2.80 3.82
C ALA A 35 3.15 2.15 2.47
N PHE A 36 2.37 1.15 2.05
CA PHE A 36 2.62 0.42 0.80
C PHE A 36 2.43 1.28 -0.44
N LYS A 37 1.40 2.15 -0.46
CA LYS A 37 1.03 3.02 -1.59
C LYS A 37 1.06 2.23 -2.90
N PHE A 38 0.24 1.19 -2.95
CA PHE A 38 0.15 0.33 -4.11
C PHE A 38 -0.15 1.13 -5.36
N ASP A 39 0.60 0.84 -6.42
CA ASP A 39 0.36 1.43 -7.73
C ASP A 39 -0.75 0.62 -8.40
N LEU A 40 -1.95 1.17 -8.52
CA LEU A 40 -3.11 0.47 -9.09
C LEU A 40 -2.88 0.03 -10.55
N SER A 41 -1.86 0.59 -11.23
CA SER A 41 -1.47 0.19 -12.57
C SER A 41 -0.51 -1.01 -12.63
N ASP A 42 0.15 -1.35 -11.51
CA ASP A 42 1.15 -2.43 -11.42
C ASP A 42 0.78 -3.49 -10.37
N THR A 43 -0.12 -4.39 -10.75
CA THR A 43 -0.58 -5.49 -9.89
C THR A 43 0.51 -6.53 -9.59
N GLY A 44 1.44 -6.75 -10.52
CA GLY A 44 2.52 -7.72 -10.37
C GLY A 44 3.63 -7.23 -9.43
N GLY A 45 4.00 -5.95 -9.53
CA GLY A 45 5.01 -5.33 -8.68
C GLY A 45 4.54 -5.14 -7.23
N ASN A 46 3.26 -4.82 -7.02
CA ASN A 46 2.69 -4.61 -5.69
C ASN A 46 2.71 -5.88 -4.83
N LEU A 47 2.33 -7.03 -5.40
CA LEU A 47 2.35 -8.29 -4.67
C LEU A 47 3.78 -8.68 -4.27
N LYS A 48 4.75 -8.48 -5.17
CA LYS A 48 6.16 -8.73 -4.88
C LYS A 48 6.70 -7.81 -3.79
N LEU A 49 6.35 -6.52 -3.83
CA LEU A 49 6.68 -5.55 -2.79
C LEU A 49 6.11 -5.99 -1.43
N PHE A 50 4.84 -6.40 -1.41
CA PHE A 50 4.15 -6.87 -0.22
C PHE A 50 4.88 -8.04 0.44
N MET A 51 5.15 -9.10 -0.33
CA MET A 51 5.87 -10.28 0.16
C MET A 51 7.27 -9.92 0.68
N SER A 52 8.02 -9.08 -0.05
CA SER A 52 9.38 -8.69 0.34
C SER A 52 9.40 -7.86 1.63
N VAL A 53 8.40 -6.99 1.83
CA VAL A 53 8.26 -6.23 3.08
C VAL A 53 7.94 -7.14 4.26
N LEU A 54 7.02 -8.10 4.11
CA LEU A 54 6.69 -9.04 5.18
C LEU A 54 7.91 -9.87 5.60
N ASP A 55 8.71 -10.32 4.64
CA ASP A 55 9.96 -11.04 4.90
C ASP A 55 10.95 -10.16 5.70
N LYS A 56 11.13 -8.90 5.32
CA LYS A 56 11.96 -7.93 6.07
C LYS A 56 11.42 -7.65 7.48
N LEU A 57 10.11 -7.65 7.66
CA LEU A 57 9.46 -7.48 8.95
C LEU A 57 9.48 -8.76 9.80
N GLY A 58 9.93 -9.90 9.25
CA GLY A 58 9.88 -11.20 9.90
C GLY A 58 8.46 -11.70 10.14
N VAL A 59 7.48 -11.19 9.38
CA VAL A 59 6.07 -11.55 9.50
C VAL A 59 5.80 -12.73 8.58
N LYS A 60 5.40 -13.86 9.15
CA LYS A 60 4.92 -15.02 8.39
C LYS A 60 3.40 -15.01 8.35
N LEU A 61 2.85 -15.04 7.15
CA LEU A 61 1.43 -15.25 6.90
C LEU A 61 1.26 -16.56 6.13
N ASP A 62 0.22 -17.32 6.45
CA ASP A 62 -0.19 -18.46 5.63
C ASP A 62 -0.67 -17.99 4.26
N GLY A 63 -0.67 -18.87 3.25
CA GLY A 63 -0.99 -18.50 1.86
C GLY A 63 -2.32 -17.76 1.72
N ASP A 64 -3.36 -18.24 2.41
CA ASP A 64 -4.68 -17.61 2.42
C ASP A 64 -4.65 -16.25 3.14
N GLN A 65 -3.99 -16.18 4.30
CA GLN A 65 -3.85 -14.94 5.07
C GLN A 65 -3.06 -13.86 4.32
N LEU A 66 -2.03 -14.27 3.57
CA LEU A 66 -1.22 -13.39 2.76
C LEU A 66 -2.07 -12.73 1.67
N TYR A 67 -2.88 -13.53 0.98
CA TYR A 67 -3.76 -13.02 -0.07
C TYR A 67 -4.89 -12.16 0.50
N GLU A 68 -5.53 -12.57 1.59
CA GLU A 68 -6.56 -11.78 2.27
C GLU A 68 -6.04 -10.42 2.75
N GLU A 69 -4.87 -10.40 3.39
CA GLU A 69 -4.28 -9.16 3.86
C GLU A 69 -3.88 -8.25 2.70
N TYR A 70 -3.28 -8.82 1.65
CA TYR A 70 -2.95 -8.07 0.44
C TYR A 70 -4.21 -7.44 -0.18
N GLN A 71 -5.28 -8.21 -0.35
CA GLN A 71 -6.52 -7.75 -0.94
C GLN A 71 -7.17 -6.62 -0.12
N LYS A 72 -7.23 -6.76 1.22
CA LYS A 72 -7.74 -5.69 2.10
C LYS A 72 -6.98 -4.38 1.93
N ILE A 73 -5.66 -4.45 1.84
CA ILE A 73 -4.81 -3.27 1.67
C ILE A 73 -5.01 -2.65 0.28
N TYR A 74 -5.17 -3.50 -0.75
CA TYR A 74 -5.43 -3.05 -2.11
C TYR A 74 -6.79 -2.36 -2.23
N GLU A 75 -7.87 -2.99 -1.73
CA GLU A 75 -9.22 -2.41 -1.70
C GLU A 75 -9.24 -1.07 -0.94
N GLU A 76 -8.60 -1.00 0.22
CA GLU A 76 -8.46 0.25 0.99
C GLU A 76 -7.71 1.34 0.21
N THR A 77 -6.72 0.96 -0.61
CA THR A 77 -5.98 1.89 -1.48
C THR A 77 -6.87 2.39 -2.62
N VAL A 78 -7.63 1.50 -3.26
CA VAL A 78 -8.60 1.84 -4.31
C VAL A 78 -9.68 2.77 -3.77
N SER A 79 -10.33 2.40 -2.66
CA SER A 79 -11.41 3.22 -2.08
C SER A 79 -10.94 4.61 -1.68
N LYS A 80 -9.70 4.75 -1.17
CA LYS A 80 -9.11 6.07 -0.90
C LYS A 80 -8.90 6.88 -2.17
N ASN A 81 -8.41 6.25 -3.24
CA ASN A 81 -8.20 6.93 -4.50
C ASN A 81 -9.53 7.39 -5.13
N GLU A 82 -10.54 6.51 -5.15
CA GLU A 82 -11.89 6.83 -5.64
C GLU A 82 -12.54 7.96 -4.82
N MET A 83 -12.39 7.94 -3.50
CA MET A 83 -12.91 9.01 -2.64
C MET A 83 -12.25 10.35 -2.96
N TYR A 84 -10.92 10.34 -3.20
CA TYR A 84 -10.18 11.54 -3.56
C TYR A 84 -10.58 12.09 -4.94
N GLU A 85 -10.80 11.21 -5.93
CA GLU A 85 -11.26 11.59 -7.27
C GLU A 85 -12.68 12.18 -7.24
N MET A 86 -13.61 11.55 -6.50
CA MET A 86 -14.97 12.08 -6.32
C MET A 86 -14.98 13.44 -5.62
N GLU A 87 -14.09 13.64 -4.63
CA GLU A 87 -13.99 14.91 -3.92
C GLU A 87 -13.44 16.02 -4.83
N GLN A 88 -12.44 15.71 -5.67
CA GLN A 88 -11.93 16.63 -6.68
C GLN A 88 -12.97 16.95 -7.77
N GLU A 89 -13.73 15.97 -8.25
CA GLU A 89 -14.80 16.18 -9.23
C GLU A 89 -15.89 17.10 -8.67
N LYS A 90 -16.28 16.91 -7.40
CA LYS A 90 -17.23 17.80 -6.71
C LYS A 90 -16.71 19.23 -6.58
N GLN A 91 -15.41 19.42 -6.33
CA GLN A 91 -14.82 20.76 -6.29
C GLN A 91 -14.83 21.44 -7.66
N TRP A 92 -14.53 20.70 -8.73
CA TRP A 92 -14.59 21.21 -10.10
C TRP A 92 -16.02 21.56 -10.56
N ASN A 93 -17.00 20.74 -10.18
CA ASN A 93 -18.41 20.97 -10.50
C ASN A 93 -19.05 22.12 -9.69
N LYS A 94 -18.45 22.51 -8.55
CA LYS A 94 -18.93 23.66 -7.75
C LYS A 94 -18.64 25.02 -8.40
N GLY A 95 -17.67 25.09 -9.32
CA GLY A 95 -17.30 26.31 -10.05
C GLY A 95 -18.02 26.51 -11.39
N ARG A 96 -18.85 25.55 -11.82
CA ARG A 96 -19.59 25.59 -13.10
C ARG A 96 -21.10 25.80 -12.92
N GLY A 97 -21.50 26.44 -11.83
CA GLY A 97 -22.84 26.98 -11.69
C GLY A 97 -23.04 28.11 -12.71
N ARG A 98 -24.05 27.93 -13.58
CA ARG A 98 -24.62 28.99 -14.41
C ARG A 98 -25.25 30.08 -13.56
#